data_AF-A0A5J4PFN5-F1
#
_entry.id   AF-A0A5J4PFN5-F1
#
_cell.length_a   1.000
_cell.length_b   1.000
_cell.length_c   1.000
_cell.angle_alpha   90.00
_cell.angle_beta   90.00
_cell.angle_gamma   90.00
#
_symmetry.space_group_name_H-M   'P 1'
#
loop_
_entity.id
_entity.type
_entity.pdbx_description
1 polymer ?
#
loop_
_entity_poly.entity_id
_entity_poly.type
_entity_poly.pdbx_seq_one_letter_code
_entity_poly.pdbx_strand_id
1 'polypeptide(L)'
;SISVATADDILKTSSFNALAGLKGKASGVNIFTNSGQPGGPTRVVIRGIGTINSSSNPLYVVDGVVMEDFQFLNPNDIERVEVLKDASAAAIYGARGANGVILVTSKRGLSGDVTKSKISYDGYMSVSTPASKMETMNSAQFMEAMKVSFENDQK
;
A
#
# COMPACT_ATOMS: atom_id res chain seq x y z
N SER A 1 -10.40 -16.91 1.24
CA SER A 1 -9.58 -17.14 0.07
C SER A 1 -8.20 -16.59 0.37
N ILE A 2 -7.21 -17.15 -0.30
CA ILE A 2 -5.82 -16.69 -0.29
C ILE A 2 -5.63 -15.89 -1.58
N SER A 3 -5.02 -14.71 -1.50
CA SER A 3 -4.58 -13.98 -2.69
C SER A 3 -3.07 -13.91 -2.72
N VAL A 4 -2.48 -14.21 -3.85
CA VAL A 4 -1.04 -14.21 -4.04
C VAL A 4 -0.68 -13.05 -4.97
N ALA A 5 0.31 -12.26 -4.59
CA ALA A 5 0.96 -11.27 -5.43
C ALA A 5 2.44 -11.64 -5.56
N THR A 6 2.93 -11.70 -6.80
CA THR A 6 4.33 -12.07 -7.08
C THR A 6 5.25 -10.86 -7.03
N ALA A 7 6.56 -11.09 -6.87
CA ALA A 7 7.57 -10.03 -6.94
C ALA A 7 7.42 -9.15 -8.18
N ASP A 8 7.21 -9.75 -9.36
CA ASP A 8 7.09 -9.01 -10.61
C ASP A 8 5.90 -8.06 -10.62
N ASP A 9 4.81 -8.40 -9.91
CA ASP A 9 3.64 -7.53 -9.82
C ASP A 9 3.85 -6.35 -8.88
N ILE A 10 4.64 -6.53 -7.83
CA ILE A 10 5.00 -5.50 -6.85
C ILE A 10 6.02 -4.52 -7.47
N LEU A 11 7.02 -5.05 -8.18
CA LEU A 11 8.12 -4.28 -8.76
C LEU A 11 7.73 -3.45 -10.00
N LYS A 12 6.68 -3.85 -10.74
CA LYS A 12 6.15 -3.04 -11.86
C LYS A 12 5.73 -1.64 -11.44
N THR A 13 5.24 -1.51 -10.22
CA THR A 13 4.98 -0.23 -9.57
C THR A 13 6.24 0.20 -8.84
N SER A 14 7.02 1.08 -9.46
CA SER A 14 8.21 1.71 -8.84
C SER A 14 7.76 2.48 -7.60
N SER A 15 7.74 1.78 -6.46
CA SER A 15 7.24 2.26 -5.18
C SER A 15 8.31 2.02 -4.14
N PHE A 16 8.50 3.00 -3.26
CA PHE A 16 9.49 2.93 -2.19
C PHE A 16 9.12 1.93 -1.09
N ASN A 17 7.84 1.55 -1.02
CA ASN A 17 7.29 0.65 -0.01
C ASN A 17 6.52 -0.50 -0.66
N ALA A 18 6.76 -1.72 -0.17
CA ALA A 18 6.17 -2.94 -0.74
C ALA A 18 4.63 -2.94 -0.67
N LEU A 19 4.04 -2.25 0.31
CA LEU A 19 2.58 -2.11 0.41
C LEU A 19 1.98 -1.31 -0.73
N ALA A 20 2.64 -0.25 -1.21
CA ALA A 20 2.08 0.49 -2.33
C ALA A 20 2.12 -0.34 -3.62
N GLY A 21 3.12 -1.20 -3.79
CA GLY A 21 3.18 -2.12 -4.94
C GLY A 21 2.10 -3.21 -4.93
N LEU A 22 1.59 -3.58 -3.75
CA LEU A 22 0.46 -4.51 -3.62
C LEU A 22 -0.90 -3.88 -3.95
N LYS A 23 -0.96 -2.55 -4.09
CA LYS A 23 -2.21 -1.82 -4.30
C LYS A 23 -2.86 -2.26 -5.61
N GLY A 24 -4.07 -2.80 -5.50
CA GLY A 24 -4.83 -3.29 -6.66
C GLY A 24 -4.33 -4.62 -7.24
N LYS A 25 -3.30 -5.25 -6.66
CA LYS A 25 -2.81 -6.58 -7.08
C LYS A 25 -3.48 -7.72 -6.32
N ALA A 26 -3.89 -7.49 -5.08
CA ALA A 26 -4.63 -8.45 -4.27
C ALA A 26 -6.11 -8.06 -4.13
N SER A 27 -7.01 -8.93 -4.59
CA SER A 27 -8.47 -8.71 -4.47
C SER A 27 -8.92 -8.65 -3.01
N GLY A 28 -9.73 -7.65 -2.68
CA GLY A 28 -10.25 -7.43 -1.32
C GLY A 28 -9.23 -6.84 -0.35
N VAL A 29 -8.11 -6.31 -0.84
CA VAL A 29 -7.12 -5.58 -0.05
C VAL A 29 -7.14 -4.12 -0.47
N ASN A 30 -7.53 -3.25 0.45
CA ASN A 30 -7.54 -1.81 0.26
C ASN A 30 -6.35 -1.19 0.97
N ILE A 31 -5.55 -0.42 0.22
CA ILE A 31 -4.34 0.23 0.71
C ILE A 31 -4.54 1.73 0.59
N PHE A 32 -4.59 2.39 1.75
CA PHE A 32 -4.77 3.83 1.89
C PHE A 32 -3.43 4.49 2.14
N THR A 33 -3.06 5.41 1.26
CA THR A 33 -1.95 6.34 1.42
C THR A 33 -2.53 7.68 1.87
N ASN A 34 -2.32 8.06 3.13
CA ASN A 34 -2.91 9.29 3.69
C ASN A 34 -2.24 10.57 3.17
N SER A 35 -1.04 10.47 2.59
CA SER A 35 -0.35 11.58 1.96
C SER A 35 0.44 11.11 0.74
N GLY A 36 0.82 12.05 -0.13
CA GLY A 36 1.78 11.83 -1.22
C GLY A 36 3.24 11.83 -0.75
N GLN A 37 3.48 11.80 0.57
CA GLN A 37 4.83 11.79 1.12
C GLN A 37 5.51 10.44 0.81
N PRO A 38 6.70 10.45 0.18
CA PRO A 38 7.49 9.23 0.01
C PRO A 38 7.80 8.60 1.38
N GLY A 39 7.54 7.29 1.52
CA GLY A 39 7.73 6.58 2.79
C GLY A 39 6.72 6.93 3.88
N GLY A 40 5.65 7.67 3.56
CA GLY A 40 4.58 7.97 4.51
C GLY A 40 3.82 6.72 4.97
N PRO A 41 3.14 6.79 6.13
CA PRO A 41 2.43 5.64 6.68
C PRO A 41 1.28 5.21 5.75
N THR A 42 1.24 3.92 5.45
CA THR A 42 0.17 3.29 4.67
C THR A 42 -0.72 2.46 5.55
N ARG A 43 -2.04 2.66 5.46
CA ARG A 43 -3.02 1.83 6.16
C ARG A 43 -3.53 0.75 5.22
N VAL A 44 -3.45 -0.51 5.65
CA VAL A 44 -3.98 -1.65 4.89
C VAL A 44 -5.25 -2.15 5.58
N VAL A 45 -6.28 -2.43 4.77
CA VAL A 45 -7.56 -2.98 5.23
C VAL A 45 -7.93 -4.16 4.35
N ILE A 46 -8.13 -5.32 4.96
CA ILE A 46 -8.50 -6.55 4.25
C ILE A 46 -10.00 -6.78 4.47
N ARG A 47 -10.77 -6.86 3.37
CA ARG A 47 -12.23 -7.07 3.37
C ARG A 47 -13.03 -6.01 4.15
N GLY A 48 -12.56 -4.76 4.14
CA GLY A 48 -13.24 -3.65 4.80
C GLY A 48 -13.01 -3.63 6.31
N ILE A 49 -13.71 -2.72 6.98
CA ILE A 49 -13.51 -2.46 8.41
C ILE A 49 -14.37 -3.45 9.21
N GLY A 50 -13.74 -4.42 9.87
CA GLY A 50 -14.41 -5.42 10.71
C GLY A 50 -14.61 -4.97 12.17
N THR A 51 -14.07 -3.83 12.56
CA THR A 51 -14.03 -3.35 13.95
C THR A 51 -14.40 -1.87 14.04
N ILE A 52 -15.28 -1.52 14.97
CA ILE A 52 -15.73 -0.12 15.17
C ILE A 52 -14.82 0.62 16.18
N ASN A 53 -14.19 -0.12 17.09
CA ASN A 53 -13.53 0.45 18.28
C ASN A 53 -12.09 -0.06 18.50
N SER A 54 -11.53 -0.81 17.54
CA SER A 54 -10.19 -1.40 17.64
C SER A 54 -9.40 -1.15 16.36
N SER A 55 -8.07 -1.31 16.41
CA SER A 55 -7.22 -1.23 15.24
C SER A 55 -7.65 -2.25 14.18
N SER A 56 -7.85 -1.79 12.95
CA SER A 56 -8.21 -2.62 11.79
C SER A 56 -6.97 -3.05 10.98
N ASN A 57 -5.76 -2.83 11.51
CA ASN A 57 -4.54 -3.20 10.82
C ASN A 57 -4.41 -4.73 10.74
N PRO A 58 -3.96 -5.29 9.60
CA PRO A 58 -3.67 -6.71 9.48
C PRO A 58 -2.38 -7.06 10.20
N LEU A 59 -2.17 -8.36 10.43
CA LEU A 59 -0.91 -8.88 10.94
C LEU A 59 0.09 -9.07 9.79
N TYR A 60 1.30 -8.55 9.92
CA TYR A 60 2.38 -8.80 8.96
C TYR A 60 3.28 -9.92 9.48
N VAL A 61 3.58 -10.88 8.61
CA VAL A 61 4.45 -12.01 8.92
C VAL A 61 5.48 -12.12 7.81
N VAL A 62 6.75 -11.90 8.14
CA VAL A 62 7.86 -11.96 7.19
C VAL A 62 8.72 -13.16 7.56
N ASP A 63 8.85 -14.13 6.65
CA ASP A 63 9.63 -15.36 6.87
C ASP A 63 9.27 -16.14 8.17
N GLY A 64 8.01 -16.03 8.61
CA GLY A 64 7.50 -16.67 9.82
C GLY A 64 7.63 -15.83 11.10
N VAL A 65 8.26 -14.66 11.03
CA VAL A 65 8.35 -13.71 12.16
C VAL A 65 7.25 -12.65 12.04
N VAL A 66 6.50 -12.47 13.13
CA VAL A 66 5.46 -11.45 13.22
C VAL A 66 6.10 -10.08 13.39
N MET A 67 5.74 -9.13 12.53
CA MET A 67 6.22 -7.75 12.57
C MET A 67 5.04 -6.80 12.68
N GLU A 68 5.18 -5.76 13.50
CA GLU A 68 4.18 -4.69 13.59
C GLU A 68 4.40 -3.62 12.52
N ASP A 69 5.63 -3.50 12.01
CA ASP A 69 6.00 -2.46 11.06
C ASP A 69 6.60 -3.03 9.77
N PHE A 70 5.81 -3.00 8.70
CA PHE A 70 6.17 -3.51 7.38
C PHE A 70 6.78 -2.43 6.45
N GLN A 71 6.82 -1.18 6.90
CA GLN A 71 7.21 -0.02 6.09
C GLN A 71 8.66 -0.08 5.59
N PHE A 72 9.53 -0.77 6.32
CA PHE A 72 10.97 -0.84 6.06
C PHE A 72 11.39 -2.03 5.19
N LEU A 73 10.45 -2.88 4.77
CA LEU A 73 10.78 -4.02 3.92
C LEU A 73 11.04 -3.54 2.49
N ASN A 74 12.25 -3.81 1.99
CA ASN A 74 12.62 -3.52 0.62
C ASN A 74 11.81 -4.39 -0.35
N PRO A 75 11.06 -3.80 -1.30
CA PRO A 75 10.29 -4.55 -2.28
C PRO A 75 11.15 -5.52 -3.12
N ASN A 76 12.42 -5.20 -3.33
CA ASN A 76 13.34 -6.03 -4.12
C ASN A 76 13.68 -7.36 -3.46
N ASP A 77 13.56 -7.45 -2.14
CA ASP A 77 13.87 -8.65 -1.37
C ASP A 77 12.65 -9.58 -1.25
N ILE A 78 11.49 -9.16 -1.74
CA ILE A 78 10.24 -9.95 -1.67
C ILE A 78 10.18 -10.92 -2.86
N GLU A 79 9.94 -12.20 -2.57
CA GLU A 79 9.66 -13.22 -3.59
C GLU A 79 8.17 -13.26 -3.92
N ARG A 80 7.34 -13.31 -2.87
CA ARG A 80 5.88 -13.30 -3.00
C ARG A 80 5.22 -12.81 -1.72
N VAL A 81 4.02 -12.29 -1.88
CA VAL A 81 3.14 -11.87 -0.79
C VAL A 81 1.85 -12.66 -0.89
N GLU A 82 1.48 -13.31 0.20
CA GLU A 82 0.24 -14.06 0.32
C GLU A 82 -0.65 -13.37 1.35
N VAL A 83 -1.86 -13.02 0.93
CA VAL A 83 -2.85 -12.38 1.79
C VAL A 83 -3.90 -13.41 2.18
N LEU A 84 -3.92 -13.73 3.47
CA LEU A 84 -4.87 -14.64 4.10
C LEU A 84 -6.10 -13.82 4.53
N LYS A 85 -7.20 -13.98 3.79
CA LYS A 85 -8.41 -13.18 3.96
C LYS A 85 -9.51 -13.87 4.76
N ASP A 86 -9.45 -15.19 4.88
CA ASP A 86 -10.44 -15.99 5.63
C ASP A 86 -9.94 -16.29 7.04
N ALA A 87 -10.91 -16.41 7.96
CA ALA A 87 -10.66 -16.81 9.34
C ALA A 87 -9.97 -18.18 9.44
N SER A 88 -10.28 -19.15 8.58
CA SER A 88 -9.67 -20.49 8.63
C SER A 88 -8.17 -20.46 8.31
N ALA A 89 -7.76 -19.63 7.35
CA ALA A 89 -6.37 -19.48 6.94
C ALA A 89 -5.57 -18.59 7.92
N ALA A 90 -6.23 -17.59 8.51
CA ALA A 90 -5.65 -16.70 9.51
C ALA A 90 -5.64 -17.30 10.94
N ALA A 91 -6.44 -18.33 11.22
CA ALA A 91 -6.57 -18.95 12.55
C ALA A 91 -5.25 -19.49 13.10
N ILE A 92 -4.32 -19.88 12.22
CA ILE A 92 -2.96 -20.30 12.62
C ILE A 92 -2.23 -19.20 13.40
N TYR A 93 -2.54 -17.93 13.12
CA TYR A 93 -1.96 -16.76 13.79
C TYR A 93 -2.82 -16.21 14.94
N GLY A 94 -3.87 -16.95 15.33
CA GLY A 94 -4.71 -16.66 16.48
C GLY A 94 -5.50 -15.35 16.36
N ALA A 95 -5.82 -14.75 17.51
CA ALA A 95 -6.64 -13.53 17.59
C ALA A 95 -6.04 -12.33 16.84
N ARG A 96 -4.70 -12.28 16.70
CA ARG A 96 -4.01 -11.22 15.94
C ARG A 96 -4.28 -11.31 14.43
N GLY A 97 -4.65 -12.48 13.91
CA GLY A 97 -5.05 -12.66 12.52
C GLY A 97 -6.51 -12.33 12.20
N ALA A 98 -7.29 -11.82 13.17
CA ALA A 98 -8.72 -11.54 12.98
C ALA A 98 -9.01 -10.53 11.86
N ASN A 99 -8.12 -9.56 11.65
CA ASN A 99 -8.20 -8.56 10.57
C ASN A 99 -7.53 -9.03 9.26
N GLY A 100 -7.15 -10.31 9.17
CA GLY A 100 -6.37 -10.88 8.08
C GLY A 100 -4.87 -10.85 8.33
N VAL A 101 -4.14 -11.67 7.57
CA VAL A 101 -2.68 -11.83 7.69
C VAL A 101 -2.03 -11.64 6.32
N ILE A 102 -0.95 -10.86 6.29
CA ILE A 102 -0.12 -10.66 5.11
C ILE A 102 1.18 -11.41 5.36
N LEU A 103 1.33 -12.53 4.67
CA LEU A 103 2.51 -13.36 4.69
C LEU A 103 3.46 -12.89 3.60
N VAL A 104 4.72 -12.67 3.95
CA VAL A 104 5.75 -12.27 3.00
C VAL A 104 6.90 -13.25 3.08
N THR A 105 7.28 -13.75 1.90
CA THR A 105 8.43 -14.63 1.72
C THR A 105 9.53 -13.82 1.06
N SER A 106 10.70 -13.75 1.70
CA SER A 106 11.87 -13.11 1.10
C SER A 106 12.54 -14.02 0.07
N LYS A 107 13.24 -13.42 -0.89
CA LYS A 107 14.08 -14.14 -1.85
C LYS A 107 15.22 -14.81 -1.09
N ARG A 108 15.35 -16.13 -1.25
CA ARG A 108 16.44 -16.91 -0.66
C ARG A 108 17.43 -17.35 -1.74
N GLY A 109 18.68 -17.56 -1.34
CA GLY A 109 19.71 -18.13 -2.21
C GLY A 109 19.32 -19.56 -2.64
N LEU A 110 19.34 -19.82 -3.94
CA LEU A 110 19.13 -21.15 -4.48
C LEU A 110 20.27 -22.06 -4.02
N SER A 111 19.94 -23.07 -3.21
CA SER A 111 20.90 -24.11 -2.80
C SER A 111 20.96 -25.16 -3.90
N GLY A 112 21.72 -24.86 -4.97
CA GLY A 112 21.91 -25.75 -6.11
C GLY A 112 22.69 -25.06 -7.23
N ASP A 113 23.84 -25.64 -7.57
CA ASP A 113 24.83 -25.18 -8.56
C ASP A 113 25.37 -23.76 -8.36
N VAL A 114 26.53 -23.71 -7.69
CA VAL A 114 27.32 -22.51 -7.32
C VAL A 114 27.81 -21.70 -8.55
N THR A 115 27.50 -22.14 -9.77
CA THR A 115 27.97 -21.58 -11.04
C THR A 115 27.07 -20.51 -11.66
N LYS A 116 25.93 -20.16 -11.07
CA LYS A 116 25.00 -19.14 -11.60
C LYS A 116 24.57 -18.10 -10.57
N SER A 117 25.52 -17.43 -9.92
CA SER A 117 25.23 -16.22 -9.15
C SER A 117 24.52 -15.19 -10.04
N LYS A 118 23.22 -15.00 -9.85
CA LYS A 118 22.43 -14.01 -10.58
C LYS A 118 22.51 -12.68 -9.85
N ILE A 119 23.30 -11.77 -10.38
CA ILE A 119 23.42 -10.39 -9.87
C ILE A 119 22.46 -9.52 -10.69
N SER A 120 21.52 -8.87 -10.02
CA SER A 120 20.61 -7.89 -10.62
C SER A 120 20.92 -6.50 -10.08
N TYR A 121 20.90 -5.50 -10.96
CA TYR A 121 21.05 -4.09 -10.62
C TYR A 121 19.90 -3.32 -11.25
N ASP A 122 19.18 -2.59 -10.43
CA ASP A 122 18.02 -1.79 -10.81
C ASP A 122 18.27 -0.35 -10.39
N GLY A 123 18.29 0.55 -11.36
CA GLY A 123 18.44 1.99 -11.15
C GLY A 123 17.30 2.75 -11.80
N TYR A 124 16.63 3.61 -11.05
CA TYR A 124 15.56 4.47 -11.57
C TYR A 124 15.67 5.88 -10.98
N MET A 125 15.24 6.86 -11.76
CA MET A 125 15.10 8.26 -11.33
C MET A 125 13.65 8.69 -11.54
N SER A 126 13.04 9.32 -10.56
CA SER A 126 11.68 9.82 -10.63
C SER A 126 11.60 11.29 -10.22
N VAL A 127 10.73 12.04 -10.91
CA VAL A 127 10.38 13.42 -10.55
C VAL A 127 8.91 13.40 -10.13
N SER A 128 8.62 13.95 -8.96
CA SER A 128 7.26 14.03 -8.43
C SER A 128 6.72 15.44 -8.62
N THR A 129 5.54 15.56 -9.22
CA THR A 129 4.79 16.82 -9.32
C THR A 129 3.46 16.69 -8.55
N PRO A 130 2.90 17.79 -8.03
CA PRO A 130 1.60 17.74 -7.36
C PRO A 130 0.51 17.20 -8.30
N ALA A 131 -0.13 16.10 -7.90
CA ALA A 131 -1.12 15.40 -8.73
C ALA A 131 -2.43 16.20 -8.93
N SER A 132 -2.78 17.05 -7.97
CA SER A 132 -3.94 17.94 -8.08
C SER A 132 -3.63 19.25 -7.35
N LYS A 133 -3.93 20.36 -8.01
CA LYS A 133 -4.01 21.68 -7.39
C LYS A 133 -5.48 22.04 -7.33
N MET A 134 -5.93 22.57 -6.19
CA MET A 134 -7.28 23.11 -6.10
C MET A 134 -7.43 24.23 -7.14
N GLU A 135 -8.48 24.16 -7.96
CA GLU A 135 -8.79 25.24 -8.87
C GLU A 135 -9.24 26.45 -8.06
N THR A 136 -8.33 27.40 -7.92
CA THR A 136 -8.63 28.69 -7.28
C THR A 136 -9.19 29.64 -8.32
N MET A 137 -10.12 30.50 -7.89
CA MET A 137 -10.66 31.56 -8.74
C MET A 137 -9.52 32.46 -9.24
N ASN A 138 -9.55 32.79 -10.52
CA ASN A 138 -8.75 33.89 -11.05
C ASN A 138 -9.34 35.25 -10.64
N SER A 139 -8.61 36.35 -10.85
CA SER A 139 -9.05 37.69 -10.42
C SER A 139 -10.40 38.11 -11.00
N ALA A 140 -10.71 37.73 -12.25
CA ALA A 140 -11.99 38.03 -12.89
C ALA A 140 -13.15 37.23 -12.27
N GLN A 141 -12.94 35.93 -12.03
CA GLN A 141 -13.91 35.05 -11.37
C GLN A 141 -14.18 35.48 -9.93
N PHE A 142 -13.18 36.02 -9.23
CA PHE A 142 -13.36 36.58 -7.90
C PHE A 142 -14.23 37.85 -7.92
N MET A 143 -14.00 38.77 -8.89
CA MET A 143 -14.83 39.97 -9.04
C MET A 143 -16.29 39.61 -9.41
N GLU A 144 -16.48 38.61 -10.27
CA GLU A 144 -17.80 38.12 -10.66
C GLU A 144 -18.53 37.48 -9.47
N ALA A 145 -17.85 36.61 -8.71
CA ALA A 145 -18.39 36.02 -7.49
C ALA A 145 -18.78 37.09 -6.46
N MET A 146 -17.96 38.13 -6.32
CA MET A 146 -18.23 39.26 -5.42
C MET A 146 -19.44 40.09 -5.91
N LYS A 147 -19.56 40.32 -7.21
CA LYS A 147 -20.72 41.01 -7.80
C LYS A 147 -22.02 40.23 -7.60
N VAL A 148 -22.01 38.92 -7.87
CA VAL A 148 -23.15 38.03 -7.63
C VAL A 148 -23.52 38.01 -6.15
N SER A 149 -22.54 38.06 -5.24
CA SER A 149 -22.80 38.16 -3.81
C SER A 149 -23.57 39.43 -3.44
N PHE A 150 -23.17 40.60 -3.97
CA PHE A 150 -23.89 41.86 -3.71
C PHE A 150 -25.29 41.89 -4.33
N GLU A 151 -25.48 41.31 -5.52
CA GLU A 151 -26.79 41.23 -6.17
C GLU A 151 -27.77 40.30 -5.41
N ASN A 152 -27.26 39.23 -4.78
CA ASN A 152 -28.06 38.35 -3.94
C ASN A 152 -28.39 38.95 -2.57
N ASP A 153 -27.52 39.78 -2.01
CA ASP A 153 -27.73 40.45 -0.71
C ASP A 153 -28.72 41.64 -0.81
N GLN A 154 -28.98 42.13 -2.02
CA GLN A 154 -29.99 43.17 -2.30
C GLN A 154 -31.43 42.62 -2.51
N LYS A 155 -31.66 41.32 -2.30
CA LYS A 155 -33.00 40.70 -2.29
C LYS A 155 -33.41 40.29 -0.89
#